data_AF-F6FPD2-F1
#
_entry.id   AF-F6FPD2-F1
#
_cell.length_a   1.000
_cell.length_b   1.000
_cell.length_c   1.000
_cell.angle_alpha   90.00
_cell.angle_beta   90.00
_cell.angle_gamma   90.00
#
_symmetry.space_group_name_H-M   'P 1'
#
loop_
_entity.id
_entity.type
_entity.pdbx_description
1 polymer ?
#
loop_
_entity_poly.entity_id
_entity_poly.type
_entity_poly.pdbx_seq_one_letter_code
_entity_poly.pdbx_strand_id
1 'polypeptide(L)'
;MFWAVTNEAEAFPSVSSLPAWLVPSVYLHWSTDWLRESVAIATRSREHSLPGGAEGPQRGDVVVTVLGDAGVVAAVELMGSSDGDSWVTDELFGPERPIVWADLFDGAEAYAGSSGWLPSEHARLVLDGIAEQFRDGPVHTLDPGDCGAGPLASDVHVLRILGHRIVTGWAMRREERCATCESFVDVRDLQAHDDGAVRLGTTTAGGRTLDQIVRDVHLMCAPCHELMHAHTVAAQRARLRPACPGCGTRGTTQRIIWGMTFQEDVMGSEPDVVYGGFEVPVPTPDWYCTACHANFTSTVIVSRALQTTGSTASGGTAAGPAEPSKGAAALLTGETPATDDDGGERLWQPEGY
;
A
#
# COMPACT_ATOMS: atom_id res chain seq x y z
N MET A 1 17.18 -35.85 12.60
CA MET A 1 16.12 -36.14 13.60
C MET A 1 15.23 -34.90 13.61
N PHE A 2 14.19 -34.92 12.78
CA PHE A 2 13.29 -33.79 12.55
C PHE A 2 12.38 -33.65 13.77
N TRP A 3 12.40 -32.49 14.42
CA TRP A 3 11.36 -32.12 15.36
C TRP A 3 10.14 -31.69 14.54
N ALA A 4 9.13 -32.55 14.54
CA ALA A 4 7.79 -32.17 14.13
C ALA A 4 7.26 -31.17 15.17
N VAL A 5 7.05 -29.92 14.77
CA VAL A 5 6.20 -28.99 15.51
C VAL A 5 4.78 -29.50 15.28
N THR A 6 4.20 -30.09 16.31
CA THR A 6 2.82 -30.58 16.30
C THR A 6 1.87 -29.38 16.22
N ASN A 7 1.16 -29.26 15.08
CA ASN A 7 -0.02 -28.42 14.90
C ASN A 7 -1.21 -29.00 15.69
N GLU A 8 -1.11 -29.04 17.01
CA GLU A 8 -2.30 -29.09 17.86
C GLU A 8 -2.50 -27.66 18.37
N ALA A 9 -3.58 -27.04 17.92
CA ALA A 9 -4.06 -25.79 18.47
C ALA A 9 -4.31 -26.03 19.97
N GLU A 10 -3.37 -25.59 20.81
CA GLU A 10 -3.68 -25.29 22.21
C GLU A 10 -4.76 -24.20 22.14
N ALA A 11 -6.01 -24.64 22.28
CA ALA A 11 -7.14 -23.75 22.41
C ALA A 11 -6.83 -22.81 23.57
N PHE A 12 -6.63 -21.53 23.26
CA PHE A 12 -6.56 -20.50 24.29
C PHE A 12 -7.76 -20.72 25.22
N PRO A 13 -7.54 -20.96 26.52
CA PRO A 13 -8.64 -21.13 27.45
C PRO A 13 -9.46 -19.84 27.39
N SER A 14 -10.78 -19.97 27.21
CA SER A 14 -11.64 -18.80 27.17
C SER A 14 -11.40 -17.95 28.41
N VAL A 15 -11.18 -16.65 28.20
CA VAL A 15 -10.98 -15.65 29.24
C VAL A 15 -12.21 -15.61 30.15
N SER A 16 -13.35 -16.12 29.67
CA SER A 16 -14.53 -16.37 30.46
C SER A 16 -14.36 -17.33 31.66
N SER A 17 -13.32 -18.15 31.68
CA SER A 17 -13.01 -19.01 32.82
C SER A 17 -12.21 -18.31 33.93
N LEU A 18 -11.67 -17.11 33.66
CA LEU A 18 -10.85 -16.37 34.61
C LEU A 18 -11.70 -15.50 35.55
N PRO A 19 -11.31 -15.37 36.83
CA PRO A 19 -11.83 -14.34 37.72
C PRO A 19 -11.66 -12.95 37.12
N ALA A 20 -12.60 -12.03 37.37
CA ALA A 20 -12.58 -10.67 36.79
C ALA A 20 -11.29 -9.87 37.06
N TRP A 21 -10.56 -10.19 38.13
CA TRP A 21 -9.28 -9.54 38.49
C TRP A 21 -8.05 -10.10 37.73
N LEU A 22 -8.23 -11.16 36.92
CA LEU A 22 -7.23 -11.72 36.02
C LEU A 22 -7.48 -11.32 34.55
N VAL A 23 -8.57 -10.61 34.26
CA VAL A 23 -8.85 -10.07 32.93
C VAL A 23 -7.96 -8.84 32.74
N PRO A 24 -7.09 -8.80 31.73
CA PRO A 24 -6.26 -7.63 31.47
C PRO A 24 -7.14 -6.42 31.13
N SER A 25 -6.68 -5.22 31.49
CA SER A 25 -7.36 -4.00 31.04
C SER A 25 -7.27 -3.93 29.53
N VAL A 26 -8.41 -3.66 28.86
CA VAL A 26 -8.45 -3.53 27.40
C VAL A 26 -8.68 -2.07 27.03
N TYR A 27 -7.77 -1.53 26.23
CA TYR A 27 -7.92 -0.24 25.58
C TYR A 27 -8.36 -0.45 24.13
N LEU A 28 -9.51 0.12 23.77
CA LEU A 28 -9.97 0.17 22.39
C LEU A 28 -9.31 1.36 21.69
N HIS A 29 -8.56 1.09 20.62
CA HIS A 29 -7.97 2.09 19.75
C HIS A 29 -8.66 2.10 18.38
N TRP A 30 -9.64 2.99 18.21
CA TRP A 30 -10.30 3.20 16.93
C TRP A 30 -9.58 4.29 16.14
N SER A 31 -8.84 3.91 15.10
CA SER A 31 -8.07 4.87 14.31
C SER A 31 -8.87 5.39 13.12
N THR A 32 -8.80 6.70 12.90
CA THR A 32 -9.36 7.36 11.72
C THR A 32 -8.39 7.35 10.53
N ASP A 33 -7.09 7.14 10.77
CA ASP A 33 -6.06 7.00 9.73
C ASP A 33 -5.92 5.52 9.33
N TRP A 34 -7.02 4.95 8.84
CA TRP A 34 -7.14 3.51 8.56
C TRP A 34 -6.07 3.02 7.57
N LEU A 35 -5.68 3.84 6.59
CA LEU A 35 -4.71 3.43 5.57
C LEU A 35 -3.31 3.34 6.16
N ARG A 36 -2.89 4.36 6.92
CA ARG A 36 -1.58 4.34 7.57
C ARG A 36 -1.48 3.18 8.55
N GLU A 37 -2.48 3.00 9.41
CA GLU A 37 -2.46 1.94 10.43
C GLU A 37 -2.52 0.54 9.81
N SER A 38 -3.39 0.32 8.81
CA SER A 38 -3.44 -0.99 8.13
C SER A 38 -2.12 -1.36 7.47
N VAL A 39 -1.46 -0.41 6.81
CA VAL A 39 -0.12 -0.61 6.23
C VAL A 39 0.91 -0.85 7.33
N ALA A 40 0.89 -0.07 8.41
CA ALA A 40 1.85 -0.21 9.49
C ALA A 40 1.73 -1.58 10.18
N ILE A 41 0.52 -2.02 10.47
CA ILE A 41 0.24 -3.34 11.06
C ILE A 41 0.65 -4.46 10.09
N ALA A 42 0.21 -4.41 8.83
CA ALA A 42 0.49 -5.47 7.85
C ALA A 42 1.99 -5.61 7.53
N THR A 43 2.74 -4.52 7.58
CA THR A 43 4.20 -4.49 7.34
C THR A 43 5.02 -4.60 8.63
N ARG A 44 4.38 -4.65 9.81
CA ARG A 44 5.03 -4.60 11.14
C ARG A 44 5.96 -3.39 11.28
N SER A 45 5.52 -2.25 10.76
CA SER A 45 6.22 -0.97 10.82
C SER A 45 6.12 -0.34 12.20
N ARG A 46 7.16 0.39 12.60
CA ARG A 46 7.14 1.24 13.81
C ARG A 46 6.23 2.47 13.68
N GLU A 47 5.64 2.68 12.52
CA GLU A 47 4.69 3.77 12.26
C GLU A 47 3.29 3.51 12.85
N HIS A 48 3.04 2.28 13.32
CA HIS A 48 1.82 1.87 14.01
C HIS A 48 1.65 2.71 15.27
N SER A 49 0.57 3.50 15.31
CA SER A 49 0.40 4.52 16.31
C SER A 49 -0.35 3.98 17.51
N LEU A 50 0.36 3.57 18.55
CA LEU A 50 -0.25 3.20 19.82
C LEU A 50 -0.53 4.46 20.66
N PRO A 51 -1.67 4.51 21.38
CA PRO A 51 -1.97 5.63 22.27
C PRO A 51 -0.89 5.74 23.37
N GLY A 52 -0.38 6.94 23.57
CA GLY A 52 0.68 7.24 24.55
C GLY A 52 0.22 8.23 25.64
N GLY A 53 1.10 8.49 26.60
CA GLY A 53 0.88 9.45 27.69
C GLY A 53 0.45 8.82 29.02
N ALA A 54 0.27 9.67 30.05
CA ALA A 54 0.08 9.22 31.43
C ALA A 54 -1.22 8.43 31.68
N GLU A 55 -2.25 8.65 30.86
CA GLU A 55 -3.55 7.96 30.90
C GLU A 55 -3.68 6.88 29.82
N GLY A 56 -2.60 6.64 29.07
CA GLY A 56 -2.52 5.62 28.02
C GLY A 56 -2.34 4.20 28.59
N PRO A 57 -2.33 3.18 27.72
CA PRO A 57 -2.07 1.81 28.10
C PRO A 57 -0.79 1.66 28.93
N GLN A 58 -0.73 0.69 29.83
CA GLN A 58 0.44 0.34 30.62
C GLN A 58 0.91 -1.08 30.32
N ARG A 59 2.10 -1.43 30.83
CA ARG A 59 2.62 -2.79 30.70
C ARG A 59 1.63 -3.80 31.27
N GLY A 60 1.27 -4.81 30.47
CA GLY A 60 0.32 -5.86 30.80
C GLY A 60 -1.13 -5.55 30.38
N ASP A 61 -1.43 -4.34 29.92
CA ASP A 61 -2.71 -4.03 29.28
C ASP A 61 -2.75 -4.55 27.84
N VAL A 62 -3.95 -4.70 27.31
CA VAL A 62 -4.19 -5.13 25.93
C VAL A 62 -4.75 -3.96 25.12
N VAL A 63 -4.17 -3.70 23.96
CA VAL A 63 -4.71 -2.74 22.99
C VAL A 63 -5.37 -3.50 21.85
N VAL A 64 -6.63 -3.17 21.56
CA VAL A 64 -7.36 -3.67 20.40
C VAL A 64 -7.48 -2.52 19.40
N THR A 65 -6.77 -2.63 18.28
CA THR A 65 -6.81 -1.64 17.20
C THR A 65 -7.92 -1.99 16.21
N VAL A 66 -8.81 -1.04 15.96
CA VAL A 66 -9.96 -1.17 15.07
C VAL A 66 -9.91 -0.09 14.00
N LEU A 67 -10.11 -0.50 12.74
CA LEU A 67 -9.94 0.32 11.55
C LEU A 67 -11.18 0.28 10.66
N GLY A 68 -11.39 1.34 9.88
CA GLY A 68 -12.50 1.43 8.93
C GLY A 68 -13.84 1.74 9.61
N ASP A 69 -14.87 1.93 8.78
CA ASP A 69 -16.19 2.35 9.22
C ASP A 69 -17.01 1.18 9.79
N ALA A 70 -16.85 -0.02 9.23
CA ALA A 70 -17.45 -1.25 9.75
C ALA A 70 -16.74 -1.79 11.01
N GLY A 71 -15.56 -1.25 11.34
CA GLY A 71 -14.79 -1.64 12.51
C GLY A 71 -14.11 -2.99 12.34
N VAL A 72 -13.14 -3.06 11.43
CA VAL A 72 -12.28 -4.24 11.26
C VAL A 72 -11.24 -4.27 12.37
N VAL A 73 -11.20 -5.35 13.15
CA VAL A 73 -10.16 -5.56 14.17
C VAL A 73 -8.85 -5.89 13.46
N ALA A 74 -7.90 -4.96 13.54
CA ALA A 74 -6.65 -5.03 12.80
C ALA A 74 -5.50 -5.63 13.60
N ALA A 75 -5.47 -5.36 14.91
CA ALA A 75 -4.45 -5.88 15.80
C ALA A 75 -4.97 -6.02 17.23
N VAL A 76 -4.47 -7.03 17.94
CA VAL A 76 -4.59 -7.22 19.38
C VAL A 76 -3.18 -7.34 19.94
N GLU A 77 -2.80 -6.41 20.81
CA GLU A 77 -1.42 -6.25 21.25
C GLU A 77 -1.32 -6.27 22.76
N LEU A 78 -0.45 -7.13 23.29
CA LEU A 78 -0.08 -7.09 24.70
C LEU A 78 1.02 -6.06 24.91
N MET A 79 0.74 -5.06 25.73
CA MET A 79 1.64 -3.95 25.96
C MET A 79 2.81 -4.41 26.83
N GLY A 80 4.01 -4.34 26.26
CA GLY A 80 5.26 -4.68 26.92
C GLY A 80 5.86 -3.46 27.65
N SER A 81 7.15 -3.22 27.44
CA SER A 81 7.83 -2.03 27.97
C SER A 81 7.57 -0.79 27.11
N SER A 82 7.37 0.37 27.76
CA SER A 82 7.39 1.69 27.12
C SER A 82 8.65 2.47 27.48
N ASP A 83 9.14 3.28 26.54
CA ASP A 83 10.14 4.32 26.78
C ASP A 83 9.54 5.74 26.94
N GLY A 84 8.21 5.86 27.00
CA GLY A 84 7.46 7.10 27.22
C GLY A 84 6.90 7.74 25.95
N ASP A 85 7.59 7.58 24.82
CA ASP A 85 7.18 8.11 23.51
C ASP A 85 6.79 6.99 22.52
N SER A 86 7.22 5.75 22.78
CA SER A 86 6.91 4.57 21.96
C SER A 86 6.64 3.33 22.82
N TRP A 87 5.97 2.35 22.21
CA TRP A 87 5.67 1.07 22.84
C TRP A 87 6.41 -0.05 22.11
N VAL A 88 6.99 -0.96 22.90
CA VAL A 88 7.38 -2.28 22.43
C VAL A 88 6.26 -3.24 22.81
N THR A 89 5.59 -3.81 21.81
CA THR A 89 4.58 -4.85 22.04
C THR A 89 5.28 -6.19 22.16
N ASP A 90 4.97 -6.92 23.23
CA ASP A 90 5.60 -8.23 23.49
C ASP A 90 5.02 -9.28 22.54
N GLU A 91 3.73 -9.13 22.18
CA GLU A 91 3.03 -9.96 21.20
C GLU A 91 2.07 -9.12 20.36
N LEU A 92 2.25 -9.18 19.03
CA LEU A 92 1.31 -8.66 18.04
C LEU A 92 0.50 -9.83 17.48
N PHE A 93 -0.76 -9.94 17.90
CA PHE A 93 -1.74 -10.76 17.21
C PHE A 93 -2.45 -9.89 16.17
N GLY A 94 -1.94 -9.89 14.94
CA GLY A 94 -2.78 -9.57 13.80
C GLY A 94 -3.65 -10.81 13.54
N PRO A 95 -4.99 -10.72 13.55
CA PRO A 95 -5.79 -11.92 13.38
C PRO A 95 -5.50 -12.50 12.00
N GLU A 96 -5.14 -13.78 11.95
CA GLU A 96 -4.83 -14.47 10.67
C GLU A 96 -6.05 -14.51 9.74
N ARG A 97 -7.23 -14.25 10.29
CA ARG A 97 -8.50 -14.10 9.59
C ARG A 97 -9.10 -12.74 9.94
N PRO A 98 -9.80 -12.09 9.02
CA PRO A 98 -10.45 -10.83 9.34
C PRO A 98 -11.53 -11.01 10.42
N ILE A 99 -11.64 -10.03 11.31
CA ILE A 99 -12.62 -9.97 12.40
C ILE A 99 -13.31 -8.61 12.31
N VAL A 100 -14.64 -8.60 12.43
CA VAL A 100 -15.44 -7.37 12.49
C VAL A 100 -15.96 -7.15 13.90
N TRP A 101 -15.83 -5.92 14.39
CA TRP A 101 -16.15 -5.48 15.74
C TRP A 101 -17.61 -5.78 16.12
N ALA A 102 -18.53 -5.54 15.19
CA ALA A 102 -19.96 -5.75 15.41
C ALA A 102 -20.34 -7.20 15.79
N ASP A 103 -19.50 -8.18 15.43
CA ASP A 103 -19.75 -9.60 15.68
C ASP A 103 -19.11 -10.11 16.99
N LEU A 104 -18.43 -9.25 17.75
CA LEU A 104 -17.73 -9.69 18.96
C LEU A 104 -18.68 -9.98 20.11
N PHE A 105 -19.70 -9.15 20.31
CA PHE A 105 -20.70 -9.30 21.37
C PHE A 105 -21.93 -8.40 21.13
N ASP A 106 -23.05 -8.77 21.74
CA ASP A 106 -24.28 -7.98 21.70
C ASP A 106 -24.05 -6.58 22.32
N GLY A 107 -24.25 -5.53 21.53
CA GLY A 107 -24.04 -4.13 21.94
C GLY A 107 -22.66 -3.57 21.62
N ALA A 108 -21.80 -4.30 20.89
CA ALA A 108 -20.49 -3.81 20.43
C ALA A 108 -20.59 -2.50 19.64
N GLU A 109 -21.69 -2.29 18.90
CA GLU A 109 -22.01 -1.07 18.16
C GLU A 109 -21.96 0.22 19.00
N ALA A 110 -22.18 0.14 20.31
CA ALA A 110 -22.09 1.29 21.21
C ALA A 110 -20.68 1.89 21.29
N TYR A 111 -19.66 1.13 20.89
CA TYR A 111 -18.26 1.53 20.89
C TYR A 111 -17.76 1.97 19.49
N ALA A 112 -18.61 1.94 18.47
CA ALA A 112 -18.23 2.28 17.11
C ALA A 112 -17.64 3.69 17.02
N GLY A 113 -16.46 3.80 16.41
CA GLY A 113 -15.75 5.07 16.25
C GLY A 113 -15.19 5.68 17.54
N SER A 114 -15.22 4.96 18.67
CA SER A 114 -14.76 5.47 19.96
C SER A 114 -13.45 4.79 20.40
N SER A 115 -12.55 5.57 20.98
CA SER A 115 -11.35 5.06 21.64
C SER A 115 -11.43 5.25 23.15
N GLY A 116 -10.91 4.30 23.91
CA GLY A 116 -10.88 4.39 25.37
C GLY A 116 -10.84 3.05 26.07
N TRP A 117 -10.80 3.12 27.39
CA TRP A 117 -10.81 1.96 28.27
C TRP A 117 -12.17 1.27 28.26
N LEU A 118 -12.18 -0.04 28.06
CA LEU A 118 -13.38 -0.85 28.15
C LEU A 118 -13.65 -1.23 29.62
N PRO A 119 -14.93 -1.24 30.04
CA PRO A 119 -15.32 -1.88 31.30
C PRO A 119 -14.88 -3.35 31.31
N SER A 120 -14.47 -3.88 32.46
CA SER A 120 -13.92 -5.25 32.57
C SER A 120 -14.86 -6.34 32.03
N GLU A 121 -16.18 -6.14 32.13
CA GLU A 121 -17.20 -7.02 31.57
C GLU A 121 -17.19 -7.04 30.04
N HIS A 122 -17.05 -5.88 29.38
CA HIS A 122 -16.97 -5.79 27.92
C HIS A 122 -15.58 -6.15 27.40
N ALA A 123 -14.51 -5.83 28.14
CA ALA A 123 -13.16 -6.27 27.83
C ALA A 123 -13.08 -7.79 27.67
N ARG A 124 -13.73 -8.52 28.58
CA ARG A 124 -13.85 -9.98 28.53
C ARG A 124 -14.63 -10.47 27.31
N LEU A 125 -15.78 -9.85 27.02
CA LEU A 125 -16.58 -10.19 25.84
C LEU A 125 -15.81 -9.96 24.53
N VAL A 126 -15.04 -8.88 24.43
CA VAL A 126 -14.18 -8.59 23.27
C VAL A 126 -13.12 -9.67 23.09
N LEU A 127 -12.37 -9.99 24.15
CA LEU A 127 -11.31 -11.00 24.06
C LEU A 127 -11.86 -12.41 23.76
N ASP A 128 -12.98 -12.79 24.38
CA ASP A 128 -13.65 -14.06 24.10
C ASP A 128 -14.21 -14.10 22.67
N GLY A 129 -14.83 -13.02 22.20
CA GLY A 129 -15.36 -12.91 20.84
C GLY A 129 -14.27 -13.00 19.78
N ILE A 130 -13.12 -12.36 20.00
CA ILE A 130 -11.94 -12.45 19.13
C ILE A 130 -11.42 -13.89 19.10
N ALA A 131 -11.30 -14.53 20.27
CA ALA A 131 -10.84 -15.91 20.36
C ALA A 131 -11.79 -16.90 19.66
N GLU A 132 -13.10 -16.66 19.75
CA GLU A 132 -14.11 -17.48 19.09
C GLU A 132 -14.07 -17.33 17.57
N GLN A 133 -14.03 -16.09 17.06
CA GLN A 133 -13.91 -15.84 15.61
C GLN A 133 -12.58 -16.37 15.05
N PHE A 134 -11.51 -16.36 15.83
CA PHE A 134 -10.26 -17.00 15.45
C PHE A 134 -10.43 -18.52 15.25
N ARG A 135 -11.21 -19.18 16.12
CA ARG A 135 -11.47 -20.63 16.07
C ARG A 135 -12.42 -21.01 14.94
N ASP A 136 -13.57 -20.36 14.88
CA ASP A 136 -14.70 -20.78 14.05
C ASP A 136 -14.77 -20.02 12.71
N GLY A 137 -13.99 -18.96 12.56
CA GLY A 137 -13.90 -18.14 11.36
C GLY A 137 -14.87 -16.97 11.33
N PRO A 138 -14.78 -16.11 10.30
CA PRO A 138 -15.58 -14.91 10.19
C PRO A 138 -17.05 -15.24 9.87
N VAL A 139 -17.97 -14.65 10.62
CA VAL A 139 -19.42 -14.78 10.40
C VAL A 139 -19.96 -13.57 9.63
N HIS A 140 -19.32 -12.41 9.77
CA HIS A 140 -19.78 -11.16 9.17
C HIS A 140 -19.80 -11.19 7.64
N THR A 141 -20.80 -10.53 7.08
CA THR A 141 -20.81 -10.14 5.68
C THR A 141 -20.74 -8.63 5.56
N LEU A 142 -19.93 -8.13 4.62
CA LEU A 142 -19.89 -6.71 4.29
C LEU A 142 -20.40 -6.49 2.87
N ASP A 143 -21.08 -5.37 2.69
CA ASP A 143 -21.29 -4.82 1.36
C ASP A 143 -20.01 -4.08 0.95
N PRO A 144 -19.28 -4.54 -0.08
CA PRO A 144 -18.07 -3.86 -0.54
C PRO A 144 -18.35 -2.47 -1.14
N GLY A 145 -19.61 -2.16 -1.46
CA GLY A 145 -19.98 -0.98 -2.22
C GLY A 145 -19.45 -0.99 -3.64
N ASP A 146 -19.72 0.08 -4.37
CA ASP A 146 -19.20 0.25 -5.73
C ASP A 146 -17.78 0.82 -5.67
N CYS A 147 -16.85 0.22 -6.42
CA CYS A 147 -15.54 0.82 -6.71
C CYS A 147 -15.63 2.06 -7.65
N GLY A 148 -16.84 2.58 -7.92
CA GLY A 148 -17.04 3.79 -8.72
C GLY A 148 -16.29 4.98 -8.13
N ALA A 149 -16.12 6.06 -8.92
CA ALA A 149 -15.25 7.22 -8.67
C ALA A 149 -15.56 8.09 -7.41
N GLY A 150 -15.99 7.47 -6.31
CA GLY A 150 -16.05 8.01 -4.96
C GLY A 150 -14.94 7.45 -4.07
N PRO A 151 -14.93 7.82 -2.78
CA PRO A 151 -13.99 7.26 -1.82
C PRO A 151 -14.24 5.75 -1.70
N LEU A 152 -13.17 4.96 -1.88
CA LEU A 152 -13.17 3.52 -1.59
C LEU A 152 -13.81 3.26 -0.22
N ALA A 153 -14.62 2.21 -0.11
CA ALA A 153 -15.04 1.73 1.21
C ALA A 153 -13.77 1.35 1.99
N SER A 154 -13.49 2.13 3.05
CA SER A 154 -12.28 2.02 3.86
C SER A 154 -12.05 0.57 4.33
N ASP A 155 -13.13 -0.10 4.71
CA ASP A 155 -13.16 -1.49 5.17
C ASP A 155 -12.62 -2.48 4.12
N VAL A 156 -13.00 -2.34 2.85
CA VAL A 156 -12.57 -3.25 1.78
C VAL A 156 -11.07 -3.16 1.58
N HIS A 157 -10.53 -1.95 1.64
CA HIS A 157 -9.09 -1.73 1.49
C HIS A 157 -8.33 -2.24 2.72
N VAL A 158 -8.81 -1.95 3.93
CA VAL A 158 -8.26 -2.48 5.19
C VAL A 158 -8.21 -4.00 5.15
N LEU A 159 -9.33 -4.65 4.82
CA LEU A 159 -9.42 -6.11 4.73
C LEU A 159 -8.41 -6.67 3.74
N ARG A 160 -8.26 -6.04 2.57
CA ARG A 160 -7.31 -6.54 1.57
C ARG A 160 -5.85 -6.39 2.00
N ILE A 161 -5.49 -5.29 2.67
CA ILE A 161 -4.14 -5.06 3.20
C ILE A 161 -3.83 -6.07 4.31
N LEU A 162 -4.70 -6.19 5.31
CA LEU A 162 -4.50 -7.09 6.45
C LEU A 162 -4.56 -8.56 6.02
N GLY A 163 -5.46 -8.90 5.10
CA GLY A 163 -5.62 -10.24 4.53
C GLY A 163 -4.56 -10.63 3.49
N HIS A 164 -3.55 -9.78 3.22
CA HIS A 164 -2.59 -10.03 2.15
C HIS A 164 -1.84 -11.34 2.28
N ARG A 165 -1.43 -11.71 3.50
CA ARG A 165 -0.73 -12.96 3.75
C ARG A 165 -1.62 -14.19 3.47
N ILE A 166 -2.93 -14.08 3.65
CA ILE A 166 -3.89 -15.16 3.35
C ILE A 166 -3.91 -15.45 1.85
N VAL A 167 -3.85 -14.39 1.04
CA VAL A 167 -3.92 -14.50 -0.43
C VAL A 167 -2.57 -14.89 -1.04
N THR A 168 -1.49 -14.28 -0.56
CA THR A 168 -0.17 -14.40 -1.18
C THR A 168 0.75 -15.42 -0.51
N GLY A 169 0.50 -15.77 0.75
CA GLY A 169 1.35 -16.65 1.55
C GLY A 169 2.56 -15.96 2.19
N TRP A 170 2.81 -14.68 1.90
CA TRP A 170 3.92 -13.91 2.49
C TRP A 170 3.46 -12.65 3.20
N ALA A 171 4.32 -12.12 4.08
CA ALA A 171 4.05 -10.86 4.77
C ALA A 171 4.07 -9.67 3.80
N MET A 172 3.22 -8.68 4.08
CA MET A 172 3.15 -7.44 3.30
C MET A 172 4.48 -6.69 3.37
N ARG A 173 4.95 -6.19 2.23
CA ARG A 173 6.12 -5.31 2.16
C ARG A 173 5.69 -3.85 2.04
N ARG A 174 6.63 -2.92 2.18
CA ARG A 174 6.38 -1.49 1.97
C ARG A 174 6.02 -1.17 0.52
N GLU A 175 6.56 -1.95 -0.41
CA GLU A 175 6.18 -1.93 -1.82
C GLU A 175 5.60 -3.29 -2.20
N GLU A 176 4.47 -3.26 -2.91
CA GLU A 176 3.82 -4.46 -3.44
C GLU A 176 3.58 -4.35 -4.93
N ARG A 177 3.39 -5.49 -5.58
CA ARG A 177 3.11 -5.53 -7.01
C ARG A 177 1.66 -5.13 -7.26
N CYS A 178 1.46 -4.19 -8.18
CA CYS A 178 0.15 -3.97 -8.77
C CYS A 178 -0.37 -5.26 -9.42
N ALA A 179 -1.60 -5.68 -9.08
CA ALA A 179 -2.18 -6.93 -9.55
C ALA A 179 -2.27 -7.05 -11.09
N THR A 180 -2.33 -5.92 -11.82
CA THR A 180 -2.45 -5.91 -13.28
C THR A 180 -1.12 -5.73 -14.03
N CYS A 181 -0.35 -4.68 -13.72
CA CYS A 181 0.88 -4.37 -14.47
C CYS A 181 2.16 -4.90 -13.81
N GLU A 182 2.04 -5.56 -12.65
CA GLU A 182 3.14 -6.15 -11.86
C GLU A 182 4.24 -5.19 -11.40
N SER A 183 4.10 -3.89 -11.65
CA SER A 183 5.03 -2.87 -11.15
C SER A 183 4.98 -2.82 -9.63
N PHE A 184 6.14 -2.71 -8.99
CA PHE A 184 6.22 -2.42 -7.56
C PHE A 184 5.83 -0.95 -7.30
N VAL A 185 4.94 -0.75 -6.34
CA VAL A 185 4.40 0.54 -5.93
C VAL A 185 4.33 0.55 -4.40
N ASP A 186 4.56 1.70 -3.77
CA ASP A 186 4.33 1.85 -2.33
C ASP A 186 2.87 1.48 -2.02
N VAL A 187 2.65 0.66 -1.00
CA VAL A 187 1.32 0.14 -0.66
C VAL A 187 0.33 1.27 -0.39
N ARG A 188 0.79 2.41 0.13
CA ARG A 188 -0.04 3.60 0.38
C ARG A 188 -0.63 4.21 -0.89
N ASP A 189 0.01 3.96 -2.04
CA ASP A 189 -0.41 4.46 -3.35
C ASP A 189 -1.21 3.41 -4.16
N LEU A 190 -1.33 2.19 -3.63
CA LEU A 190 -2.19 1.16 -4.21
C LEU A 190 -3.66 1.40 -3.83
N GLN A 191 -4.55 1.06 -4.76
CA GLN A 191 -5.99 1.17 -4.61
C GLN A 191 -6.59 -0.23 -4.64
N ALA A 192 -7.51 -0.51 -3.72
CA ALA A 192 -8.28 -1.73 -3.70
C ALA A 192 -9.34 -1.71 -4.81
N HIS A 193 -9.28 -2.67 -5.73
CA HIS A 193 -10.28 -2.90 -6.75
C HIS A 193 -11.04 -4.19 -6.45
N ASP A 194 -12.37 -4.14 -6.47
CA ASP A 194 -13.21 -5.31 -6.26
C ASP A 194 -13.76 -5.87 -7.57
N ASP A 195 -13.19 -6.98 -8.04
CA ASP A 195 -13.68 -7.71 -9.22
C ASP A 195 -14.99 -8.48 -8.93
N GLY A 196 -15.28 -8.73 -7.64
CA GLY A 196 -16.44 -9.53 -7.23
C GLY A 196 -17.77 -8.79 -7.31
N ALA A 197 -17.77 -7.45 -7.24
CA ALA A 197 -18.97 -6.63 -7.46
C ALA A 197 -19.63 -6.91 -8.83
N VAL A 198 -18.82 -7.11 -9.87
CA VAL A 198 -19.32 -7.45 -11.23
C VAL A 198 -19.86 -8.89 -11.30
N ARG A 199 -19.27 -9.82 -10.54
CA ARG A 199 -19.71 -11.23 -10.51
C ARG A 199 -21.03 -11.43 -9.79
N LEU A 200 -21.37 -10.56 -8.84
CA LEU A 200 -22.57 -10.67 -7.99
C LEU A 200 -23.76 -9.83 -8.44
N GLY A 201 -23.67 -9.14 -9.57
CA GLY A 201 -24.75 -8.32 -10.17
C GLY A 201 -26.06 -9.06 -10.49
N THR A 202 -26.26 -10.28 -9.99
CA THR A 202 -27.50 -11.06 -10.15
C THR A 202 -28.02 -11.82 -8.92
N THR A 203 -27.33 -11.94 -7.76
CA THR A 203 -27.70 -13.05 -6.83
C THR A 203 -27.72 -12.90 -5.31
N THR A 204 -27.35 -11.82 -4.61
CA THR A 204 -27.51 -11.83 -3.13
C THR A 204 -27.70 -10.47 -2.46
N ALA A 205 -28.87 -10.28 -1.84
CA ALA A 205 -29.22 -9.11 -1.03
C ALA A 205 -28.60 -9.16 0.40
N GLY A 206 -27.39 -9.70 0.57
CA GLY A 206 -26.85 -10.07 1.89
C GLY A 206 -25.36 -9.82 2.13
N GLY A 207 -24.68 -9.07 1.27
CA GLY A 207 -23.23 -8.84 1.37
C GLY A 207 -22.39 -10.08 1.05
N ARG A 208 -21.06 -9.94 1.12
CA ARG A 208 -20.10 -11.05 0.96
C ARG A 208 -19.39 -11.34 2.27
N THR A 209 -19.00 -12.60 2.47
CA THR A 209 -18.18 -12.95 3.64
C THR A 209 -16.82 -12.25 3.56
N LEU A 210 -16.20 -11.98 4.71
CA LEU A 210 -14.90 -11.30 4.76
C LEU A 210 -13.82 -12.04 3.94
N ASP A 211 -13.80 -13.38 4.00
CA ASP A 211 -12.88 -14.21 3.21
C ASP A 211 -13.09 -14.09 1.69
N GLN A 212 -14.35 -13.93 1.24
CA GLN A 212 -14.64 -13.70 -0.17
C GLN A 212 -14.10 -12.34 -0.60
N ILE A 213 -14.33 -11.29 0.20
CA ILE A 213 -13.84 -9.93 -0.07
C ILE A 213 -12.31 -9.93 -0.15
N VAL A 214 -11.61 -10.52 0.82
CA VAL A 214 -10.15 -10.59 0.82
C VAL A 214 -9.59 -11.24 -0.46
N ARG A 215 -10.28 -12.25 -1.01
CA ARG A 215 -9.84 -12.96 -2.23
C ARG A 215 -10.20 -12.26 -3.54
N ASP A 216 -11.36 -11.62 -3.60
CA ASP A 216 -11.88 -10.97 -4.81
C ASP A 216 -11.36 -9.54 -4.99
N VAL A 217 -10.76 -8.96 -3.94
CA VAL A 217 -10.20 -7.61 -3.98
C VAL A 217 -8.72 -7.66 -4.35
N HIS A 218 -8.32 -6.78 -5.25
CA HIS A 218 -6.97 -6.68 -5.79
C HIS A 218 -6.37 -5.31 -5.51
N LEU A 219 -5.08 -5.26 -5.15
CA LEU A 219 -4.36 -3.99 -4.99
C LEU A 219 -3.74 -3.58 -6.32
N MET A 220 -4.08 -2.38 -6.79
CA MET A 220 -3.75 -1.90 -8.12
C MET A 220 -3.17 -0.49 -8.06
N CYS A 221 -2.20 -0.17 -8.91
CA CYS A 221 -1.75 1.21 -9.02
C CYS A 221 -2.86 2.08 -9.61
N ALA A 222 -2.91 3.36 -9.23
CA ALA A 222 -3.98 4.27 -9.67
C ALA A 222 -4.25 4.23 -11.20
N PRO A 223 -3.24 4.19 -12.10
CA PRO A 223 -3.51 4.07 -13.54
C PRO A 223 -4.23 2.78 -13.93
N CYS A 224 -3.85 1.64 -13.34
CA CYS A 224 -4.47 0.34 -13.60
C CYS A 224 -5.85 0.24 -12.98
N HIS A 225 -6.02 0.71 -11.74
CA HIS A 225 -7.32 0.78 -11.08
C HIS A 225 -8.32 1.57 -11.92
N GLU A 226 -7.92 2.77 -12.37
CA GLU A 226 -8.75 3.60 -13.23
C GLU A 226 -9.16 2.81 -14.49
N LEU A 227 -8.25 2.06 -15.15
CA LEU A 227 -8.53 1.26 -16.36
C LEU A 227 -9.61 0.19 -16.18
N MET A 228 -9.85 -0.31 -14.97
CA MET A 228 -10.84 -1.35 -14.71
C MET A 228 -12.28 -0.84 -14.72
N HIS A 229 -12.48 0.47 -14.58
CA HIS A 229 -13.79 1.09 -14.68
C HIS A 229 -14.17 1.37 -16.13
N ALA A 230 -15.47 1.45 -16.41
CA ALA A 230 -15.96 1.82 -17.73
C ALA A 230 -15.47 3.24 -18.08
N HIS A 231 -14.67 3.34 -19.13
CA HIS A 231 -14.22 4.63 -19.66
C HIS A 231 -15.13 5.10 -20.76
N THR A 232 -15.39 6.41 -20.80
CA THR A 232 -15.84 7.02 -22.04
C THR A 232 -14.71 6.96 -23.08
N VAL A 233 -15.04 6.88 -24.37
CA VAL A 233 -14.04 6.95 -25.46
C VAL A 233 -13.21 8.23 -25.34
N ALA A 234 -13.80 9.33 -24.84
CA ALA A 234 -13.12 10.58 -24.54
C ALA A 234 -12.03 10.42 -23.47
N ALA A 235 -12.33 9.75 -22.35
CA ALA A 235 -11.36 9.47 -21.28
C ALA A 235 -10.19 8.60 -21.77
N GLN A 236 -10.45 7.60 -22.62
CA GLN A 236 -9.38 6.79 -23.22
C GLN A 236 -8.49 7.62 -24.16
N ARG A 237 -9.10 8.46 -25.01
CA ARG A 237 -8.36 9.35 -25.91
C ARG A 237 -7.50 10.34 -25.14
N ALA A 238 -7.99 10.88 -24.02
CA ALA A 238 -7.24 11.78 -23.16
C ALA A 238 -5.93 11.16 -22.64
N ARG A 239 -5.91 9.87 -22.31
CA ARG A 239 -4.72 9.16 -21.82
C ARG A 239 -3.67 8.87 -22.88
N LEU A 240 -4.08 8.76 -24.15
CA LEU A 240 -3.15 8.59 -25.28
C LEU A 240 -2.44 9.90 -25.66
N ARG A 241 -2.85 11.04 -25.07
CA ARG A 241 -2.23 12.33 -25.30
C ARG A 241 -0.87 12.42 -24.60
N PRO A 242 0.09 13.18 -25.15
CA PRO A 242 1.38 13.36 -24.52
C PRO A 242 1.26 14.05 -23.17
N ALA A 243 2.14 13.66 -22.24
CA ALA A 243 2.31 14.35 -20.97
C ALA A 243 2.79 15.78 -21.22
N CYS A 244 2.29 16.74 -20.43
CA CYS A 244 2.77 18.11 -20.53
C CYS A 244 4.25 18.19 -20.11
N PRO A 245 5.16 18.72 -20.95
CA PRO A 245 6.57 18.88 -20.57
C PRO A 245 6.80 19.93 -19.49
N GLY A 246 5.85 20.85 -19.27
CA GLY A 246 5.94 21.90 -18.25
C GLY A 246 5.61 21.42 -16.84
N CYS A 247 4.53 20.65 -16.68
CA CYS A 247 4.03 20.22 -15.35
C CYS A 247 3.91 18.70 -15.17
N GLY A 248 4.20 17.89 -16.20
CA GLY A 248 4.15 16.44 -16.13
C GLY A 248 2.76 15.80 -16.17
N THR A 249 1.68 16.59 -16.12
CA THR A 249 0.31 16.04 -16.07
C THR A 249 -0.07 15.34 -17.37
N ARG A 250 -0.74 14.19 -17.25
CA ARG A 250 -1.35 13.42 -18.37
C ARG A 250 -2.87 13.60 -18.37
N GLY A 251 -3.53 13.33 -19.50
CA GLY A 251 -4.99 13.38 -19.62
C GLY A 251 -5.60 14.78 -19.75
N THR A 252 -4.89 15.83 -19.35
CA THR A 252 -5.38 17.22 -19.33
C THR A 252 -4.89 18.07 -20.51
N THR A 253 -4.19 17.46 -21.46
CA THR A 253 -3.73 18.15 -22.66
C THR A 253 -4.81 18.10 -23.74
N GLN A 254 -5.00 19.17 -24.49
CA GLN A 254 -5.96 19.25 -25.60
C GLN A 254 -5.18 19.55 -26.88
N ARG A 255 -5.66 19.01 -28.00
CA ARG A 255 -5.01 19.26 -29.30
C ARG A 255 -5.36 20.66 -29.78
N ILE A 256 -4.38 21.42 -30.24
CA ILE A 256 -4.62 22.73 -30.82
C ILE A 256 -4.93 22.55 -32.31
N ILE A 257 -6.04 23.12 -32.77
CA ILE A 257 -6.33 23.21 -34.19
C ILE A 257 -6.18 24.66 -34.64
N TRP A 258 -5.20 24.88 -35.52
CA TRP A 258 -4.87 26.19 -36.07
C TRP A 258 -5.60 26.45 -37.39
N GLY A 259 -5.89 27.72 -37.68
CA GLY A 259 -6.32 28.16 -39.02
C GLY A 259 -7.73 27.76 -39.46
N MET A 260 -8.59 27.27 -38.55
CA MET A 260 -10.01 27.05 -38.88
C MET A 260 -10.77 28.38 -38.93
N THR A 261 -11.62 28.56 -39.95
CA THR A 261 -12.63 29.62 -39.99
C THR A 261 -13.84 29.17 -39.16
N PHE A 262 -14.21 29.95 -38.14
CA PHE A 262 -15.30 29.65 -37.22
C PHE A 262 -16.61 29.34 -37.96
N GLN A 263 -17.07 28.09 -37.89
CA GLN A 263 -18.46 27.72 -38.15
C GLN A 263 -19.07 27.29 -36.82
N GLU A 264 -20.17 27.94 -36.41
CA GLU A 264 -20.80 27.76 -35.09
C GLU A 264 -21.18 26.29 -34.81
N ASP A 265 -21.45 25.50 -35.85
CA ASP A 265 -21.82 24.08 -35.75
C ASP A 265 -20.64 23.16 -35.33
N VAL A 266 -19.39 23.61 -35.47
CA VAL A 266 -18.20 22.76 -35.18
C VAL A 266 -17.76 22.90 -33.72
N MET A 267 -17.92 24.09 -33.11
CA MET A 267 -17.46 24.37 -31.73
C MET A 267 -18.19 23.56 -30.65
N GLY A 268 -19.38 23.02 -30.96
CA GLY A 268 -20.14 22.18 -30.03
C GLY A 268 -19.86 20.67 -30.16
N SER A 269 -19.12 20.23 -31.19
CA SER A 269 -19.01 18.80 -31.53
C SER A 269 -17.75 18.11 -31.02
N GLU A 270 -16.69 18.85 -30.69
CA GLU A 270 -15.41 18.29 -30.20
C GLU A 270 -14.95 18.96 -28.88
N PRO A 271 -15.33 18.44 -27.70
CA PRO A 271 -14.89 18.98 -26.40
C PRO A 271 -13.39 18.76 -26.10
N ASP A 272 -12.68 18.08 -27.01
CA ASP A 272 -11.33 17.55 -26.84
C ASP A 272 -10.22 18.42 -27.48
N VAL A 273 -10.60 19.54 -28.10
CA VAL A 273 -9.69 20.39 -28.90
C VAL A 273 -9.78 21.85 -28.46
N VAL A 274 -8.67 22.58 -28.64
CA VAL A 274 -8.62 24.04 -28.50
C VAL A 274 -8.40 24.64 -29.87
N TYR A 275 -9.23 25.61 -30.24
CA TYR A 275 -9.07 26.32 -31.49
C TYR A 275 -8.06 27.46 -31.30
N GLY A 276 -6.95 27.37 -32.03
CA GLY A 276 -5.96 28.43 -32.11
C GLY A 276 -6.46 29.59 -32.98
N GLY A 277 -5.86 30.77 -32.80
CA GLY A 277 -6.15 31.94 -33.63
C GLY A 277 -5.80 31.73 -35.11
N PHE A 278 -6.21 32.68 -35.96
CA PHE A 278 -5.90 32.65 -37.40
C PHE A 278 -4.39 32.80 -37.68
N GLU A 279 -3.68 33.54 -36.82
CA GLU A 279 -2.23 33.67 -36.89
C GLU A 279 -1.55 32.45 -36.25
N VAL A 280 -0.91 31.62 -37.08
CA VAL A 280 -0.23 30.39 -36.66
C VAL A 280 1.20 30.70 -36.23
N PRO A 281 1.57 30.50 -34.95
CA PRO A 281 2.93 30.74 -34.48
C PRO A 281 3.91 29.72 -35.07
N VAL A 282 5.18 30.11 -35.20
CA VAL A 282 6.28 29.24 -35.67
C VAL A 282 7.38 29.18 -34.60
N PRO A 283 7.73 27.99 -34.08
CA PRO A 283 7.16 26.67 -34.38
C PRO A 283 5.71 26.54 -33.89
N THR A 284 4.90 25.79 -34.64
CA THR A 284 3.47 25.63 -34.35
C THR A 284 3.27 24.57 -33.25
N PRO A 285 2.72 24.94 -32.08
CA PRO A 285 2.44 23.98 -31.03
C PRO A 285 1.23 23.12 -31.41
N ASP A 286 1.32 21.82 -31.11
CA ASP A 286 0.25 20.85 -31.38
C ASP A 286 -0.68 20.65 -30.18
N TRP A 287 -0.22 21.01 -28.98
CA TRP A 287 -0.88 20.69 -27.72
C TRP A 287 -0.94 21.89 -26.79
N TYR A 288 -2.06 21.99 -26.08
CA TYR A 288 -2.31 22.94 -25.01
C TYR A 288 -2.54 22.18 -23.71
N CYS A 289 -1.87 22.54 -22.63
CA CYS A 289 -2.14 21.97 -21.30
C CYS A 289 -3.13 22.86 -20.54
N THR A 290 -4.27 22.31 -20.11
CA THR A 290 -5.27 23.09 -19.34
C THR A 290 -4.86 23.32 -17.89
N ALA A 291 -3.91 22.53 -17.36
CA ALA A 291 -3.45 22.64 -15.97
C ALA A 291 -2.43 23.78 -15.76
N CYS A 292 -1.49 23.97 -16.68
CA CYS A 292 -0.45 24.99 -16.57
C CYS A 292 -0.47 26.02 -17.71
N HIS A 293 -1.45 25.93 -18.61
CA HIS A 293 -1.65 26.80 -19.77
C HIS A 293 -0.48 26.83 -20.77
N ALA A 294 0.37 25.78 -20.77
CA ALA A 294 1.51 25.68 -21.67
C ALA A 294 1.12 25.17 -23.06
N ASN A 295 1.64 25.84 -24.10
CA ASN A 295 1.63 25.36 -25.49
C ASN A 295 2.89 24.56 -25.79
N PHE A 296 2.79 23.39 -26.40
CA PHE A 296 3.94 22.55 -26.72
C PHE A 296 3.72 21.65 -27.93
N THR A 297 4.82 21.13 -28.48
CA THR A 297 4.84 20.12 -29.55
C THR A 297 5.46 18.84 -28.98
N SER A 298 4.88 17.68 -29.28
CA SER A 298 5.46 16.38 -28.93
C SER A 298 6.09 15.76 -30.17
N THR A 299 7.41 15.83 -30.31
CA THR A 299 8.11 14.96 -31.26
C THR A 299 8.22 13.58 -30.63
N VAL A 300 7.58 12.58 -31.23
CA VAL A 300 7.73 11.18 -30.81
C VAL A 300 9.16 10.75 -31.18
N ILE A 301 10.11 10.85 -30.24
CA ILE A 301 11.36 10.11 -30.35
C ILE A 301 11.06 8.69 -29.88
N VAL A 302 10.78 7.79 -30.82
CA VAL A 302 10.82 6.35 -30.55
C VAL A 302 12.28 5.99 -30.32
N SER A 303 12.78 6.17 -29.10
CA SER A 303 14.04 5.57 -28.68
C SER A 303 13.79 4.07 -28.49
N ARG A 304 13.77 3.33 -29.60
CA ARG A 304 13.96 1.89 -29.58
C ARG A 304 15.40 1.70 -29.11
N ALA A 305 15.60 1.32 -27.85
CA ALA A 305 16.91 0.91 -27.36
C ALA A 305 17.33 -0.35 -28.13
N LEU A 306 17.97 -0.14 -29.29
CA LEU A 306 18.75 -1.17 -29.95
C LEU A 306 19.98 -1.36 -29.05
N GLN A 307 19.93 -2.40 -28.21
CA GLN A 307 21.13 -3.00 -27.64
C GLN A 307 22.04 -3.39 -28.81
N THR A 308 22.98 -2.52 -29.13
CA THR A 308 24.12 -2.85 -29.97
C THR A 308 25.08 -3.62 -29.07
N THR A 309 24.95 -4.95 -29.09
CA THR A 309 26.03 -5.85 -28.71
C THR A 309 27.16 -5.69 -29.72
N GLY A 310 27.99 -4.69 -29.50
CA GLY A 310 29.16 -4.36 -30.31
C GLY A 310 30.44 -4.48 -29.48
N SER A 311 30.99 -5.69 -29.48
CA SER A 311 32.42 -6.03 -29.48
C SER A 311 33.39 -5.04 -28.81
N THR A 312 33.98 -5.50 -27.70
CA THR A 312 35.20 -4.97 -27.10
C THR A 312 36.36 -4.94 -28.11
N ALA A 313 36.77 -3.73 -28.48
CA ALA A 313 38.12 -3.47 -29.00
C ALA A 313 38.62 -2.14 -28.42
N SER A 314 39.13 -2.16 -27.19
CA SER A 314 39.92 -1.05 -26.64
C SER A 314 41.35 -1.15 -27.20
N GLY A 315 41.67 -0.21 -28.09
CA GLY A 315 42.98 -0.04 -28.68
C GLY A 315 44.03 0.37 -27.64
N GLY A 316 45.18 -0.28 -27.72
CA GLY A 316 46.38 0.07 -26.96
C GLY A 316 46.95 1.43 -27.37
N THR A 317 47.40 2.17 -26.37
CA THR A 317 48.10 3.45 -26.51
C THR A 317 49.59 3.19 -26.36
N ALA A 318 50.42 3.66 -27.30
CA ALA A 318 51.87 3.68 -27.17
C ALA A 318 52.49 4.90 -27.87
N ALA A 319 53.61 5.34 -27.28
CA ALA A 319 54.61 6.34 -27.70
C ALA A 319 54.44 7.79 -27.18
N GLY A 320 55.25 8.15 -26.18
CA GLY A 320 55.46 9.50 -25.58
C GLY A 320 56.50 10.35 -26.33
N PRO A 321 57.47 11.04 -25.70
CA PRO A 321 57.62 11.49 -24.29
C PRO A 321 58.00 13.00 -24.16
N ALA A 322 57.90 13.57 -22.95
CA ALA A 322 58.73 14.71 -22.51
C ALA A 322 58.73 14.83 -20.96
N GLU A 323 59.88 14.56 -20.36
CA GLU A 323 60.27 14.86 -18.97
C GLU A 323 61.01 16.23 -18.92
N PRO A 324 61.52 16.76 -17.78
CA PRO A 324 61.29 16.43 -16.35
C PRO A 324 61.14 17.68 -15.44
N SER A 325 60.77 17.50 -14.16
CA SER A 325 61.60 17.98 -13.03
C SER A 325 61.01 17.67 -11.64
N LYS A 326 61.87 17.01 -10.83
CA LYS A 326 62.09 17.16 -9.36
C LYS A 326 60.91 16.79 -8.42
N GLY A 327 61.04 15.89 -7.45
CA GLY A 327 62.17 15.10 -6.97
C GLY A 327 61.75 14.18 -5.80
N ALA A 328 62.56 13.12 -5.61
CA ALA A 328 62.84 12.29 -4.41
C ALA A 328 61.69 11.99 -3.41
N ALA A 329 61.23 10.74 -3.24
CA ALA A 329 61.89 9.59 -2.57
C ALA A 329 62.19 9.86 -1.07
N ALA A 330 61.97 8.97 -0.10
CA ALA A 330 61.37 7.64 0.03
C ALA A 330 61.47 7.22 1.52
N LEU A 331 60.90 6.05 1.85
CA LEU A 331 61.14 5.16 3.03
C LEU A 331 60.49 5.57 4.37
N LEU A 332 59.53 4.81 4.92
CA LEU A 332 59.50 3.41 5.45
C LEU A 332 59.93 3.30 6.91
N THR A 333 59.01 2.77 7.74
CA THR A 333 59.08 1.67 8.75
C THR A 333 58.15 2.01 9.93
N GLY A 334 57.05 1.27 10.14
CA GLY A 334 56.96 0.10 11.06
C GLY A 334 56.45 0.61 12.42
N GLU A 335 55.41 0.11 13.09
CA GLU A 335 55.01 -1.27 13.36
C GLU A 335 53.51 -1.34 13.73
N THR A 336 52.83 -2.41 13.31
CA THR A 336 51.59 -3.00 13.88
C THR A 336 51.98 -4.38 14.45
N PRO A 337 51.32 -4.94 15.49
CA PRO A 337 50.00 -5.60 15.36
C PRO A 337 49.14 -5.54 16.67
N ALA A 338 47.94 -6.08 16.87
CA ALA A 338 47.09 -7.10 16.22
C ALA A 338 45.59 -6.82 16.59
N THR A 339 44.62 -6.87 15.66
CA THR A 339 43.61 -7.94 15.37
C THR A 339 42.60 -8.20 16.51
N ASP A 340 41.28 -8.31 16.30
CA ASP A 340 40.57 -9.12 15.29
C ASP A 340 39.32 -8.43 14.70
N ASP A 341 39.11 -8.75 13.43
CA ASP A 341 38.00 -8.43 12.54
C ASP A 341 37.15 -9.70 12.30
N ASP A 342 35.96 -9.51 11.71
CA ASP A 342 35.29 -10.36 10.72
C ASP A 342 33.82 -10.74 10.95
N GLY A 343 33.02 -10.33 9.96
CA GLY A 343 31.83 -11.04 9.46
C GLY A 343 30.60 -10.14 9.35
N GLY A 344 30.28 -9.49 8.23
CA GLY A 344 30.42 -9.91 6.84
C GLY A 344 29.01 -10.13 6.25
N GLU A 345 28.55 -9.16 5.47
CA GLU A 345 27.28 -9.17 4.74
C GLU A 345 27.18 -10.41 3.84
N ARG A 346 26.13 -11.23 4.02
CA ARG A 346 25.85 -12.38 3.14
C ARG A 346 24.97 -11.95 1.98
N LEU A 347 25.60 -11.77 0.82
CA LEU A 347 24.97 -11.83 -0.50
C LEU A 347 24.44 -13.26 -0.74
N TRP A 348 23.14 -13.37 -1.04
CA TRP A 348 22.49 -14.63 -1.39
C TRP A 348 22.76 -14.99 -2.86
N GLN A 349 23.26 -16.21 -3.11
CA GLN A 349 23.35 -16.81 -4.44
C GLN A 349 22.30 -17.93 -4.57
N PRO A 350 21.67 -18.11 -5.76
CA PRO A 350 20.76 -19.21 -6.01
C PRO A 350 21.54 -20.48 -6.40
N GLU A 351 21.32 -21.58 -5.71
CA GLU A 351 21.66 -22.91 -6.24
C GLU A 351 20.47 -23.44 -7.05
N GLY A 352 20.76 -23.87 -8.28
CA GLY A 352 19.83 -24.62 -9.12
C GLY A 352 20.02 -26.12 -8.94
N TYR A 353 18.91 -26.85 -8.86
CA TYR A 353 18.48 -27.90 -9.80
C TYR A 353 17.04 -28.30 -9.49
#